data_AF-A0A930X8K0-F1
#
_entry.id   AF-A0A930X8K0-F1
#
_cell.length_a   1.000
_cell.length_b   1.000
_cell.length_c   1.000
_cell.angle_alpha   90.00
_cell.angle_beta   90.00
_cell.angle_gamma   90.00
#
_symmetry.space_group_name_H-M   'P 1'
#
loop_
_entity.id
_entity.type
_entity.pdbx_description
1 polymer ?
#
loop_
_entity_poly.entity_id
_entity_poly.type
_entity_poly.pdbx_seq_one_letter_code
_entity_poly.pdbx_strand_id
1 'polypeptide(L)'
;MGAGTFLNTITPQDIGGINTSLDYFFDNNRIARVLATFTNTTGSSQGLEVLYGGDLGSDSGTVIENSSSGDNVFQQSDRWFISSDTAPFDDPILTFVRYGLGNVEVALDTFAIPGTDSGNGYTDYFTDVWNLTIGAGETQRLMWFVQMNEDLNTALSETTKFDDLTSLSNAGLLEGLDATTQGEIVNWSSSPQSTPEPSILFGLGALVLLGGVTKRKGKDKDDHLEKE
;
A
#
# COMPACT_ATOMS: atom_id res chain seq x y z
N MET A 1 25.08 8.83 -3.09
CA MET A 1 24.31 7.80 -3.80
C MET A 1 24.34 8.15 -5.27
N GLY A 2 24.72 7.24 -6.16
CA GLY A 2 24.66 7.50 -7.60
C GLY A 2 23.19 7.59 -8.03
N ALA A 3 22.89 8.49 -8.96
CA ALA A 3 21.56 8.59 -9.56
C ALA A 3 21.20 7.27 -10.24
N GLY A 4 19.91 6.90 -10.23
CA GLY A 4 19.41 5.73 -10.96
C GLY A 4 19.56 5.89 -12.47
N THR A 5 19.27 4.83 -13.23
CA THR A 5 19.19 4.91 -14.70
C THR A 5 17.74 5.00 -15.13
N PHE A 6 17.43 6.07 -15.89
CA PHE A 6 16.14 6.22 -16.53
C PHE A 6 16.12 5.43 -17.84
N LEU A 7 15.13 4.54 -17.97
CA LEU A 7 14.80 3.89 -19.23
C LEU A 7 13.37 4.27 -19.58
N ASN A 8 13.24 5.33 -20.37
CA ASN A 8 12.00 5.64 -21.05
C ASN A 8 12.21 5.40 -22.53
N THR A 9 11.32 4.65 -23.16
CA THR A 9 10.76 4.99 -24.48
C THR A 9 9.63 4.01 -24.76
N ILE A 10 8.40 4.36 -24.38
CA ILE A 10 7.24 3.83 -25.08
C ILE A 10 6.44 5.02 -25.60
N THR A 11 6.41 5.17 -26.93
CA THR A 11 5.53 6.13 -27.59
C THR A 11 4.11 5.92 -27.09
N PRO A 12 3.43 6.98 -26.56
CA PRO A 12 2.07 6.82 -26.07
C PRO A 12 1.20 6.12 -27.11
N GLN A 13 0.47 5.11 -26.65
CA GLN A 13 -0.51 4.41 -27.48
C GLN A 13 -1.89 4.95 -27.14
N ASP A 14 -2.65 5.35 -28.16
CA ASP A 14 -4.07 5.69 -27.99
C ASP A 14 -4.89 4.40 -27.93
N ILE A 15 -5.55 4.17 -26.79
CA ILE A 15 -6.43 3.04 -26.55
C ILE A 15 -7.80 3.62 -26.18
N GLY A 16 -8.71 3.69 -27.16
CA GLY A 16 -10.08 4.14 -26.93
C GLY A 16 -10.22 5.63 -26.57
N GLY A 17 -9.27 6.48 -26.96
CA GLY A 17 -9.23 7.90 -26.60
C GLY A 17 -8.41 8.18 -25.34
N ILE A 18 -7.72 7.18 -24.78
CA ILE A 18 -6.74 7.33 -23.71
C ILE A 18 -5.34 7.15 -24.28
N ASN A 19 -4.53 8.21 -24.26
CA ASN A 19 -3.10 8.11 -24.50
C ASN A 19 -2.43 7.47 -23.28
N THR A 20 -1.79 6.33 -23.49
CA THR A 20 -1.17 5.52 -22.43
C THR A 20 0.33 5.38 -22.65
N SER A 21 1.14 5.59 -21.61
CA SER A 21 2.59 5.32 -21.63
C SER A 21 3.08 4.71 -20.31
N LEU A 22 4.22 3.99 -20.36
CA LEU A 22 4.92 3.47 -19.19
C LEU A 22 6.36 4.01 -19.18
N ASP A 23 6.77 4.54 -18.03
CA ASP A 23 8.15 4.93 -17.76
C ASP A 23 8.75 4.01 -16.71
N TYR A 24 9.99 3.57 -16.94
CA TYR A 24 10.74 2.76 -15.99
C TYR A 24 11.95 3.53 -15.44
N PHE A 25 12.14 3.44 -14.13
CA PHE A 25 13.32 3.96 -13.45
C PHE A 25 13.93 2.85 -12.59
N PHE A 26 15.24 2.64 -12.72
CA PHE A 26 15.98 1.66 -11.94
C PHE A 26 16.98 2.37 -11.05
N ASP A 27 16.85 2.19 -9.73
CA ASP A 27 17.80 2.72 -8.77
C ASP A 27 19.02 1.80 -8.62
N ASN A 28 20.02 2.23 -7.85
CA ASN A 28 21.22 1.44 -7.57
C ASN A 28 21.02 0.37 -6.48
N ASN A 29 19.87 0.33 -5.81
CA ASN A 29 19.51 -0.62 -4.75
C ASN A 29 18.54 -1.71 -5.25
N ARG A 30 18.54 -1.97 -6.57
CA ARG A 30 17.71 -3.01 -7.21
C ARG A 30 16.21 -2.76 -7.06
N ILE A 31 15.81 -1.48 -7.04
CA ILE A 31 14.42 -1.05 -7.07
C ILE A 31 14.09 -0.60 -8.49
N ALA A 32 13.05 -1.21 -9.06
CA ALA A 32 12.40 -0.75 -10.27
C ALA A 32 11.16 0.06 -9.89
N ARG A 33 11.01 1.26 -10.44
CA ARG A 33 9.79 2.07 -10.41
C ARG A 33 9.13 2.01 -11.78
N VAL A 34 7.84 1.73 -11.80
CA VAL A 34 7.00 1.79 -13.00
C VAL A 34 6.01 2.94 -12.83
N LEU A 35 5.94 3.85 -13.80
CA LEU A 35 4.98 4.94 -13.83
C LEU A 35 4.11 4.82 -15.08
N ALA A 36 2.84 4.45 -14.90
CA ALA A 36 1.85 4.48 -15.97
C ALA A 36 1.17 5.84 -16.04
N THR A 37 1.10 6.42 -17.24
CA THR A 37 0.42 7.68 -17.52
C THR A 37 -0.76 7.44 -18.43
N PHE A 38 -1.91 7.98 -18.05
CA PHE A 38 -3.17 7.88 -18.78
C PHE A 38 -3.75 9.28 -19.00
N THR A 39 -3.74 9.75 -20.25
CA THR A 39 -4.32 11.05 -20.63
C THR A 39 -5.58 10.83 -21.45
N ASN A 40 -6.72 11.32 -20.97
CA ASN A 40 -7.96 11.28 -21.73
C ASN A 40 -7.98 12.40 -22.79
N THR A 41 -7.94 12.01 -24.05
CA THR A 41 -7.89 12.93 -25.20
C THR A 41 -9.27 13.32 -25.71
N THR A 42 -10.33 12.80 -25.11
CA THR A 42 -11.72 13.04 -25.54
C THR A 42 -12.37 14.22 -24.82
N GLY A 43 -13.55 14.63 -25.30
CA GLY A 43 -14.34 15.72 -24.71
C GLY A 43 -15.24 15.31 -23.54
N SER A 44 -15.15 14.06 -23.06
CA SER A 44 -15.99 13.53 -21.97
C SER A 44 -15.18 12.66 -21.02
N SER A 45 -15.66 12.49 -19.79
CA SER A 45 -15.06 11.57 -18.82
C SER A 45 -15.04 10.13 -19.36
N GLN A 46 -13.98 9.39 -19.05
CA GLN A 46 -13.85 7.98 -19.36
C GLN A 46 -13.56 7.16 -18.11
N GLY A 47 -14.09 5.93 -18.08
CA GLY A 47 -13.68 4.90 -17.12
C GLY A 47 -12.64 3.98 -17.78
N LEU A 48 -11.60 3.64 -17.03
CA LEU A 48 -10.49 2.82 -17.50
C LEU A 48 -10.21 1.71 -16.49
N GLU A 49 -10.26 0.46 -16.94
CA GLU A 49 -9.73 -0.68 -16.20
C GLU A 49 -8.26 -0.89 -16.60
N VAL A 50 -7.36 -0.95 -15.62
CA VAL A 50 -5.93 -1.17 -15.84
C VAL A 50 -5.54 -2.47 -15.14
N LEU A 51 -4.97 -3.39 -15.92
CA LEU A 51 -4.35 -4.60 -15.40
C LEU A 51 -2.86 -4.37 -15.25
N TYR A 52 -2.33 -4.54 -14.04
CA TYR A 52 -0.90 -4.45 -13.76
C TYR A 52 -0.45 -5.66 -12.97
N GLY A 53 0.60 -6.33 -13.43
CA GLY A 53 1.01 -7.60 -12.86
C GLY A 53 2.32 -8.07 -13.43
N GLY A 54 2.80 -9.19 -12.91
CA GLY A 54 4.06 -9.77 -13.34
C GLY A 54 4.33 -11.11 -12.68
N ASP A 55 5.46 -11.66 -13.08
CA ASP A 55 6.08 -12.83 -12.47
C ASP A 55 6.58 -12.46 -11.06
N LEU A 56 6.37 -13.34 -10.09
CA LEU A 56 6.69 -13.21 -8.67
C LEU A 56 8.16 -13.49 -8.37
N GLY A 57 8.96 -13.79 -9.41
CA GLY A 57 10.40 -13.97 -9.33
C GLY A 57 10.80 -15.29 -8.68
N SER A 58 9.96 -16.30 -8.81
CA SER A 58 10.09 -17.61 -8.19
C SER A 58 9.40 -18.62 -9.10
N ASP A 59 9.71 -19.90 -8.97
CA ASP A 59 9.11 -20.96 -9.76
C ASP A 59 7.81 -21.50 -9.10
N SER A 60 7.46 -22.76 -9.37
CA SER A 60 6.32 -23.47 -8.78
C SER A 60 6.31 -23.56 -7.24
N GLY A 61 7.40 -23.15 -6.57
CA GLY A 61 7.53 -23.08 -5.11
C GLY A 61 7.09 -21.75 -4.50
N THR A 62 6.63 -20.79 -5.33
CA THR A 62 6.31 -19.43 -4.89
C THR A 62 5.39 -19.38 -3.67
N VAL A 63 5.82 -18.65 -2.65
CA VAL A 63 5.03 -18.28 -1.47
C VAL A 63 5.02 -16.78 -1.26
N ILE A 64 4.05 -16.31 -0.49
CA ILE A 64 4.13 -15.00 0.18
C ILE A 64 4.88 -15.20 1.49
N GLU A 65 5.98 -14.47 1.67
CA GLU A 65 6.77 -14.47 2.90
C GLU A 65 6.22 -13.50 3.94
N ASN A 66 5.74 -12.34 3.47
CA ASN A 66 5.12 -11.33 4.33
C ASN A 66 4.28 -10.34 3.50
N SER A 67 3.48 -9.54 4.18
CA SER A 67 2.64 -8.50 3.60
C SER A 67 2.55 -7.28 4.50
N SER A 68 1.98 -6.19 3.97
CA SER A 68 1.78 -4.97 4.75
C SER A 68 0.81 -5.11 5.93
N SER A 69 0.03 -6.20 5.96
CA SER A 69 -0.81 -6.59 7.10
C SER A 69 -0.03 -7.31 8.20
N GLY A 70 1.24 -7.65 7.95
CA GLY A 70 2.15 -8.26 8.92
C GLY A 70 2.04 -9.78 9.03
N ASP A 71 1.46 -10.44 8.02
CA ASP A 71 1.35 -11.89 7.93
C ASP A 71 1.77 -12.39 6.53
N ASN A 72 1.72 -13.70 6.31
CA ASN A 72 2.14 -14.35 5.07
C ASN A 72 0.96 -14.76 4.17
N VAL A 73 -0.18 -14.08 4.32
CA VAL A 73 -1.39 -14.33 3.53
C VAL A 73 -1.72 -13.06 2.77
N PHE A 74 -1.80 -13.15 1.45
CA PHE A 74 -2.23 -12.00 0.66
C PHE A 74 -3.66 -11.59 1.01
N GLN A 75 -3.85 -10.31 1.22
CA GLN A 75 -5.13 -9.65 1.40
C GLN A 75 -5.24 -8.51 0.38
N GLN A 76 -6.45 -8.23 -0.12
CA GLN A 76 -6.62 -7.13 -1.09
C GLN A 76 -6.14 -5.78 -0.54
N SER A 77 -6.25 -5.58 0.78
CA SER A 77 -5.77 -4.41 1.51
C SER A 77 -4.24 -4.33 1.68
N ASP A 78 -3.50 -5.34 1.19
CA ASP A 78 -2.05 -5.29 1.26
C ASP A 78 -1.50 -4.29 0.26
N ARG A 79 -0.79 -3.29 0.78
CA ARG A 79 -0.07 -2.26 0.01
C ARG A 79 1.16 -2.82 -0.67
N TRP A 80 1.78 -3.80 -0.04
CA TRP A 80 2.93 -4.52 -0.53
C TRP A 80 2.88 -5.95 -0.02
N PHE A 81 3.54 -6.84 -0.76
CA PHE A 81 3.78 -8.22 -0.36
C PHE A 81 5.18 -8.63 -0.82
N ILE A 82 5.74 -9.62 -0.13
CA ILE A 82 7.07 -10.17 -0.41
C ILE A 82 6.89 -11.62 -0.88
N SER A 83 7.44 -11.97 -2.02
CA SER A 83 7.43 -13.34 -2.55
C SER A 83 8.83 -13.96 -2.63
N SER A 84 8.87 -15.30 -2.57
CA SER A 84 10.08 -16.11 -2.75
C SER A 84 9.73 -17.58 -3.08
N ASP A 85 10.73 -18.40 -3.40
CA ASP A 85 10.62 -19.86 -3.56
C ASP A 85 10.74 -20.67 -2.25
N THR A 86 10.63 -20.02 -1.09
CA THR A 86 10.98 -20.54 0.25
C THR A 86 12.47 -20.83 0.46
N ALA A 87 12.92 -20.88 1.71
CA ALA A 87 14.32 -21.15 2.02
C ALA A 87 14.69 -22.64 1.78
N PRO A 88 15.87 -22.94 1.21
CA PRO A 88 16.91 -22.01 0.75
C PRO A 88 16.51 -21.26 -0.53
N PHE A 89 16.65 -19.94 -0.53
CA PHE A 89 16.25 -19.09 -1.65
C PHE A 89 17.24 -19.27 -2.80
N ASP A 90 16.82 -19.97 -3.86
CA ASP A 90 17.60 -20.10 -5.10
C ASP A 90 17.35 -18.89 -6.03
N ASP A 91 16.19 -18.24 -5.90
CA ASP A 91 15.77 -17.04 -6.63
C ASP A 91 15.70 -15.79 -5.74
N PRO A 92 15.74 -14.56 -6.33
CA PRO A 92 15.65 -13.32 -5.57
C PRO A 92 14.33 -13.20 -4.79
N ILE A 93 14.41 -12.68 -3.58
CA ILE A 93 13.21 -12.28 -2.83
C ILE A 93 12.70 -10.97 -3.43
N LEU A 94 11.44 -10.94 -3.86
CA LEU A 94 10.85 -9.76 -4.48
C LEU A 94 9.83 -9.10 -3.54
N THR A 95 10.00 -7.80 -3.32
CA THR A 95 8.97 -6.96 -2.68
C THR A 95 8.19 -6.24 -3.77
N PHE A 96 6.90 -6.55 -3.92
CA PHE A 96 5.99 -5.84 -4.81
C PHE A 96 5.22 -4.78 -4.04
N VAL A 97 5.23 -3.55 -4.54
CA VAL A 97 4.61 -2.40 -3.90
C VAL A 97 3.53 -1.84 -4.81
N ARG A 98 2.30 -1.89 -4.32
CA ARG A 98 1.06 -1.61 -5.05
C ARG A 98 0.63 -0.16 -4.87
N TYR A 99 0.68 0.35 -3.64
CA TYR A 99 0.24 1.72 -3.31
C TYR A 99 0.82 2.20 -1.96
N GLY A 100 0.76 3.52 -1.75
CA GLY A 100 1.17 4.16 -0.49
C GLY A 100 0.11 4.10 0.61
N LEU A 101 0.44 4.62 1.80
CA LEU A 101 -0.49 4.88 2.88
C LEU A 101 -1.43 6.06 2.55
N GLY A 102 -2.50 6.15 3.32
CA GLY A 102 -3.47 7.26 3.27
C GLY A 102 -4.69 6.94 2.40
N ASN A 103 -5.46 7.99 2.10
CA ASN A 103 -6.62 7.89 1.21
C ASN A 103 -6.16 8.04 -0.24
N VAL A 104 -5.79 6.91 -0.84
CA VAL A 104 -5.26 6.81 -2.20
C VAL A 104 -6.11 5.85 -3.03
N GLU A 105 -5.96 5.88 -4.35
CA GLU A 105 -6.49 4.83 -5.21
C GLU A 105 -5.82 3.49 -4.85
N VAL A 106 -6.62 2.44 -4.71
CA VAL A 106 -6.17 1.08 -4.42
C VAL A 106 -6.65 0.14 -5.50
N ALA A 107 -5.91 -0.94 -5.75
CA ALA A 107 -6.37 -1.98 -6.66
C ALA A 107 -7.74 -2.51 -6.19
N LEU A 108 -8.69 -2.59 -7.12
CA LEU A 108 -10.05 -3.07 -6.89
C LEU A 108 -10.07 -4.56 -6.59
N ASP A 109 -9.25 -5.32 -7.31
CA ASP A 109 -9.17 -6.78 -7.22
C ASP A 109 -7.74 -7.25 -7.54
N THR A 110 -7.46 -8.54 -7.29
CA THR A 110 -6.20 -9.19 -7.64
C THR A 110 -6.47 -10.61 -8.09
N PHE A 111 -6.05 -10.94 -9.30
CA PHE A 111 -6.05 -12.30 -9.81
C PHE A 111 -4.70 -12.95 -9.57
N ALA A 112 -4.74 -14.23 -9.19
CA ALA A 112 -3.57 -15.10 -9.03
C ALA A 112 -2.53 -14.55 -8.05
N ILE A 113 -2.50 -14.94 -6.78
CA ILE A 113 -1.38 -14.54 -5.90
C ILE A 113 -1.15 -15.48 -4.73
N PRO A 114 -0.06 -16.27 -4.78
CA PRO A 114 0.40 -16.95 -6.00
C PRO A 114 -0.74 -17.78 -6.62
N GLY A 115 -0.88 -17.81 -7.95
CA GLY A 115 -1.92 -18.62 -8.58
C GLY A 115 -1.91 -18.62 -10.10
N THR A 116 -2.73 -19.49 -10.69
CA THR A 116 -2.83 -19.70 -12.15
C THR A 116 -3.94 -18.92 -12.83
N ASP A 117 -4.75 -18.21 -12.05
CA ASP A 117 -5.97 -17.54 -12.51
C ASP A 117 -5.69 -16.34 -13.46
N SER A 118 -4.42 -15.96 -13.62
CA SER A 118 -3.93 -15.05 -14.68
C SER A 118 -4.04 -15.65 -16.09
N GLY A 119 -4.39 -16.94 -16.22
CA GLY A 119 -4.62 -17.61 -17.50
C GLY A 119 -3.36 -18.11 -18.20
N ASN A 120 -2.17 -17.91 -17.60
CA ASN A 120 -0.91 -18.40 -18.13
C ASN A 120 -0.56 -19.84 -17.68
N GLY A 121 -1.28 -20.36 -16.67
CA GLY A 121 -1.09 -21.71 -16.14
C GLY A 121 0.08 -21.88 -15.16
N TYR A 122 0.76 -20.79 -14.79
CA TYR A 122 1.86 -20.79 -13.81
C TYR A 122 1.40 -20.18 -12.48
N THR A 123 1.94 -20.67 -11.37
CA THR A 123 1.53 -20.26 -10.01
C THR A 123 2.28 -19.05 -9.47
N ASP A 124 3.28 -18.58 -10.20
CA ASP A 124 4.25 -17.55 -9.87
C ASP A 124 3.90 -16.19 -10.50
N TYR A 125 2.62 -15.91 -10.73
CA TYR A 125 2.19 -14.61 -11.27
C TYR A 125 1.22 -13.93 -10.34
N PHE A 126 1.11 -12.61 -10.50
CA PHE A 126 -0.02 -11.82 -10.03
C PHE A 126 -0.50 -10.80 -11.05
N THR A 127 -1.77 -10.41 -10.93
CA THR A 127 -2.38 -9.32 -11.69
C THR A 127 -3.33 -8.52 -10.81
N ASP A 128 -2.97 -7.28 -10.52
CA ASP A 128 -3.86 -6.29 -9.94
C ASP A 128 -4.81 -5.71 -10.99
N VAL A 129 -6.04 -5.42 -10.56
CA VAL A 129 -7.06 -4.70 -11.34
C VAL A 129 -7.26 -3.32 -10.72
N TRP A 130 -7.12 -2.26 -11.50
CA TRP A 130 -7.33 -0.87 -11.08
C TRP A 130 -8.45 -0.24 -11.90
N ASN A 131 -9.26 0.61 -11.29
CA ASN A 131 -10.33 1.33 -11.98
C ASN A 131 -10.17 2.84 -11.84
N LEU A 132 -9.81 3.50 -12.93
CA LEU A 132 -9.66 4.94 -12.98
C LEU A 132 -10.88 5.59 -13.62
N THR A 133 -11.23 6.78 -13.15
CA THR A 133 -12.16 7.69 -13.84
C THR A 133 -11.41 8.97 -14.19
N ILE A 134 -11.22 9.20 -15.48
CA ILE A 134 -10.37 10.29 -15.99
C ILE A 134 -11.25 11.29 -16.74
N GLY A 135 -11.31 12.52 -16.25
CA GLY A 135 -12.05 13.63 -16.86
C GLY A 135 -11.54 14.01 -18.25
N ALA A 136 -12.31 14.82 -18.98
CA ALA A 136 -11.93 15.28 -20.32
C ALA A 136 -10.64 16.11 -20.28
N GLY A 137 -9.60 15.70 -21.03
CA GLY A 137 -8.29 16.35 -21.02
C GLY A 137 -7.45 16.11 -19.77
N GLU A 138 -7.96 15.36 -18.79
CA GLU A 138 -7.26 15.06 -17.55
C GLU A 138 -6.18 13.99 -17.77
N THR A 139 -5.13 14.05 -16.95
CA THR A 139 -4.14 12.99 -16.85
C THR A 139 -4.11 12.45 -15.42
N GLN A 140 -4.16 11.13 -15.29
CA GLN A 140 -3.90 10.43 -14.04
C GLN A 140 -2.76 9.43 -14.24
N ARG A 141 -2.05 9.11 -13.15
CA ARG A 141 -0.93 8.19 -13.12
C ARG A 141 -1.07 7.16 -12.02
N LEU A 142 -0.59 5.97 -12.31
CA LEU A 142 -0.34 4.93 -11.31
C LEU A 142 1.16 4.67 -11.23
N MET A 143 1.66 4.46 -10.02
CA MET A 143 3.08 4.23 -9.78
C MET A 143 3.28 2.99 -8.90
N TRP A 144 4.14 2.07 -9.35
CA TRP A 144 4.44 0.83 -8.65
C TRP A 144 5.94 0.69 -8.42
N PHE A 145 6.31 -0.14 -7.45
CA PHE A 145 7.70 -0.53 -7.24
C PHE A 145 7.86 -2.04 -7.14
N VAL A 146 9.01 -2.52 -7.58
CA VAL A 146 9.50 -3.87 -7.29
C VAL A 146 10.92 -3.73 -6.76
N GLN A 147 11.22 -4.34 -5.62
CA GLN A 147 12.56 -4.39 -5.05
C GLN A 147 13.06 -5.82 -5.00
N MET A 148 14.29 -6.05 -5.46
CA MET A 148 14.97 -7.34 -5.31
C MET A 148 15.85 -7.33 -4.07
N ASN A 149 15.70 -8.35 -3.21
CA ASN A 149 16.46 -8.51 -1.97
C ASN A 149 17.14 -9.89 -1.92
N GLU A 150 18.28 -9.96 -1.22
CA GLU A 150 19.02 -11.21 -1.00
C GLU A 150 18.53 -11.99 0.23
N ASP A 151 17.84 -11.32 1.15
CA ASP A 151 17.31 -11.93 2.36
C ASP A 151 16.02 -11.23 2.82
N LEU A 152 15.17 -12.00 3.53
CA LEU A 152 13.85 -11.56 3.97
C LEU A 152 13.92 -10.43 5.01
N ASN A 153 14.94 -10.41 5.88
CA ASN A 153 15.04 -9.38 6.91
C ASN A 153 15.34 -8.01 6.28
N THR A 154 16.23 -7.98 5.28
CA THR A 154 16.49 -6.78 4.50
C THR A 154 15.23 -6.34 3.78
N ALA A 155 14.54 -7.24 3.07
CA ALA A 155 13.27 -6.93 2.38
C ALA A 155 12.26 -6.25 3.33
N LEU A 156 12.03 -6.84 4.51
CA LEU A 156 11.12 -6.29 5.52
C LEU A 156 11.55 -4.90 6.02
N SER A 157 12.84 -4.72 6.31
CA SER A 157 13.35 -3.44 6.85
C SER A 157 13.22 -2.27 5.87
N GLU A 158 13.15 -2.57 4.57
CA GLU A 158 13.14 -1.59 3.49
C GLU A 158 11.73 -1.13 3.12
N THR A 159 10.69 -1.86 3.53
CA THR A 159 9.29 -1.59 3.18
C THR A 159 8.80 -0.19 3.57
N THR A 160 9.34 0.39 4.64
CA THR A 160 8.98 1.74 5.11
C THR A 160 9.34 2.86 4.13
N LYS A 161 10.24 2.61 3.16
CA LYS A 161 10.53 3.54 2.06
C LYS A 161 9.32 3.80 1.17
N PHE A 162 8.38 2.85 1.17
CA PHE A 162 7.18 2.82 0.33
C PHE A 162 5.92 3.25 1.09
N ASP A 163 6.05 4.04 2.15
CA ASP A 163 4.91 4.50 2.92
C ASP A 163 4.16 5.67 2.26
N ASP A 164 4.88 6.63 1.68
CA ASP A 164 4.27 7.83 1.09
C ASP A 164 5.26 8.54 0.14
N LEU A 165 4.82 9.59 -0.57
CA LEU A 165 5.67 10.35 -1.48
C LEU A 165 6.85 11.05 -0.76
N THR A 166 6.73 11.38 0.53
CA THR A 166 7.84 11.96 1.30
C THR A 166 8.92 10.91 1.54
N SER A 167 8.55 9.69 1.94
CA SER A 167 9.46 8.55 2.10
C SER A 167 10.12 8.17 0.78
N LEU A 168 9.36 8.11 -0.32
CA LEU A 168 9.91 7.85 -1.66
C LEU A 168 10.89 8.94 -2.09
N SER A 169 10.58 10.22 -1.84
CA SER A 169 11.45 11.35 -2.14
C SER A 169 12.76 11.27 -1.36
N ASN A 170 12.69 10.98 -0.05
CA ASN A 170 13.86 10.80 0.81
C ASN A 170 14.74 9.62 0.36
N ALA A 171 14.14 8.57 -0.20
CA ALA A 171 14.83 7.43 -0.78
C ALA A 171 15.39 7.70 -2.20
N GLY A 172 15.11 8.87 -2.79
CA GLY A 172 15.52 9.20 -4.17
C GLY A 172 14.68 8.52 -5.25
N LEU A 173 13.58 7.86 -4.88
CA LEU A 173 12.76 7.06 -5.80
C LEU A 173 11.85 7.91 -6.69
N LEU A 174 11.67 9.20 -6.38
CA LEU A 174 10.94 10.17 -7.21
C LEU A 174 11.85 10.99 -8.14
N GLU A 175 13.13 10.61 -8.26
CA GLU A 175 14.05 11.30 -9.17
C GLU A 175 13.48 11.37 -10.60
N GLY A 176 13.54 12.56 -11.18
CA GLY A 176 13.00 12.84 -12.52
C GLY A 176 11.50 13.16 -12.57
N LEU A 177 10.76 13.09 -11.46
CA LEU A 177 9.35 13.50 -11.41
C LEU A 177 9.20 14.91 -10.83
N ASP A 178 8.60 15.81 -11.60
CA ASP A 178 8.23 17.13 -11.09
C ASP A 178 6.97 17.08 -10.20
N ALA A 179 6.67 18.20 -9.54
CA ALA A 179 5.53 18.29 -8.62
C ALA A 179 4.18 18.08 -9.31
N THR A 180 4.05 18.47 -10.59
CA THR A 180 2.85 18.23 -11.39
C THR A 180 2.64 16.74 -11.58
N THR A 181 3.69 16.04 -12.05
CA THR A 181 3.65 14.59 -12.27
C THR A 181 3.33 13.85 -10.97
N GLN A 182 3.95 14.25 -9.86
CA GLN A 182 3.67 13.66 -8.54
C GLN A 182 2.23 13.91 -8.09
N GLY A 183 1.67 15.09 -8.34
CA GLY A 183 0.28 15.42 -8.01
C GLY A 183 -0.77 14.68 -8.85
N GLU A 184 -0.36 14.13 -10.00
CA GLU A 184 -1.22 13.33 -10.88
C GLU A 184 -1.14 11.82 -10.55
N ILE A 185 -0.27 11.39 -9.63
CA ILE A 185 -0.19 9.99 -9.16
C ILE A 185 -1.29 9.75 -8.13
N VAL A 186 -2.22 8.86 -8.43
CA VAL A 186 -3.43 8.67 -7.63
C VAL A 186 -3.31 7.60 -6.55
N ASN A 187 -2.37 6.65 -6.68
CA ASN A 187 -2.16 5.56 -5.72
C ASN A 187 -1.08 5.87 -4.65
N TRP A 188 -0.74 7.14 -4.47
CA TRP A 188 0.22 7.61 -3.47
C TRP A 188 -0.23 8.94 -2.85
N SER A 189 0.06 9.14 -1.56
CA SER A 189 -0.23 10.38 -0.85
C SER A 189 1.05 11.07 -0.39
N SER A 190 0.98 12.37 -0.09
CA SER A 190 2.12 13.17 0.37
C SER A 190 2.41 13.03 1.88
N SER A 191 1.57 12.33 2.66
CA SER A 191 1.77 12.14 4.09
C SER A 191 1.04 10.89 4.59
N PRO A 192 1.59 10.17 5.58
CA PRO A 192 0.85 9.10 6.23
C PRO A 192 -0.27 9.74 7.05
N GLN A 193 -1.51 9.28 6.87
CA GLN A 193 -2.59 9.69 7.78
C GLN A 193 -2.20 9.23 9.19
N SER A 194 -2.17 10.16 10.14
CA SER A 194 -2.14 9.81 11.55
C SER A 194 -3.34 8.91 11.84
N THR A 195 -3.08 7.69 12.30
CA THR A 195 -4.12 6.80 12.83
C THR A 195 -4.94 7.60 13.84
N PRO A 196 -6.29 7.69 13.72
CA PRO A 196 -7.06 8.34 14.75
C PRO A 196 -6.80 7.60 16.06
N GLU A 197 -6.26 8.28 17.07
CA GLU A 197 -6.09 7.66 18.39
C GLU A 197 -7.44 7.08 18.85
N PRO A 198 -7.46 5.87 19.43
CA PRO A 198 -8.67 5.36 20.05
C PRO A 198 -9.13 6.39 21.06
N SER A 199 -10.33 6.95 20.85
CA SER A 199 -10.87 8.00 21.69
C SER A 199 -10.98 7.48 23.12
N ILE A 200 -10.02 7.81 23.98
CA ILE A 200 -10.17 7.65 25.42
C ILE A 200 -11.18 8.71 25.82
N LEU A 201 -12.43 8.28 25.99
CA LEU A 201 -13.49 9.07 26.58
C LEU A 201 -13.07 9.38 28.03
N PHE A 202 -12.37 10.50 28.24
CA PHE A 202 -12.15 11.06 29.58
C PHE A 202 -13.52 11.42 30.15
N GLY A 203 -14.06 10.53 30.98
CA GLY A 203 -15.24 10.81 31.80
C GLY A 203 -14.94 11.96 32.76
N LEU A 204 -15.28 13.19 32.37
CA LEU A 204 -15.45 14.32 33.28
C LEU A 204 -16.73 14.11 34.09
N GLY A 205 -16.63 13.39 35.21
CA GLY A 205 -17.65 13.32 36.25
C GLY A 205 -17.35 14.33 37.36
N ALA A 206 -18.06 15.45 37.35
CA ALA A 206 -17.84 16.63 38.17
C ALA A 206 -17.96 16.39 39.70
N LEU A 207 -17.03 17.01 40.43
CA LEU A 207 -17.08 17.21 41.87
C LEU A 207 -18.13 18.30 42.19
N VAL A 208 -19.21 17.97 42.91
CA VAL A 208 -20.11 18.97 43.50
C VAL A 208 -19.99 18.87 45.02
N LEU A 209 -19.34 19.89 45.61
CA LEU A 209 -19.33 20.20 47.04
C LEU A 209 -20.49 21.14 47.34
N LEU A 210 -21.40 20.76 48.24
CA LEU A 210 -22.24 21.66 49.04
C LEU A 210 -22.47 20.99 50.40
N GLY A 211 -22.03 21.65 51.47
CA GLY A 211 -21.99 21.11 52.83
C GLY A 211 -23.22 21.38 53.69
N GLY A 212 -23.23 20.80 54.89
CA GLY A 212 -23.92 21.37 56.05
C GLY A 212 -24.69 20.43 57.00
N VAL A 213 -24.02 20.05 58.09
CA VAL A 213 -24.54 19.98 59.49
C VAL A 213 -25.43 18.80 59.96
N THR A 214 -24.77 17.88 60.68
CA THR A 214 -25.10 17.11 61.92
C THR A 214 -26.53 16.64 62.27
N LYS A 215 -26.66 15.34 62.63
CA LYS A 215 -26.97 14.90 64.01
C LYS A 215 -26.83 13.37 64.22
N ARG A 216 -26.37 13.02 65.42
CA ARG A 216 -26.25 11.70 66.07
C ARG A 216 -27.51 10.82 65.97
N LYS A 217 -27.34 9.48 65.93
CA LYS A 217 -27.52 8.54 67.07
C LYS A 217 -28.04 7.14 66.63
N GLY A 218 -27.20 6.12 66.81
CA GLY A 218 -27.56 4.87 67.48
C GLY A 218 -28.02 3.65 66.65
N LYS A 219 -27.40 2.50 67.01
CA LYS A 219 -28.02 1.17 67.20
C LYS A 219 -28.33 0.39 65.91
N ASP A 220 -28.13 -0.91 65.72
CA ASP A 220 -27.57 -2.09 66.39
C ASP A 220 -27.59 -3.19 65.29
N LYS A 221 -26.71 -4.20 65.35
CA LYS A 221 -26.98 -5.63 65.02
C LYS A 221 -27.31 -6.01 63.57
N ASP A 222 -27.09 -7.22 63.06
CA ASP A 222 -26.44 -8.48 63.48
C ASP A 222 -26.19 -9.25 62.15
N ASP A 223 -25.19 -10.13 62.17
CA ASP A 223 -25.01 -11.41 61.47
C ASP A 223 -25.75 -11.72 60.14
N HIS A 224 -25.01 -12.21 59.12
CA HIS A 224 -24.65 -13.63 59.02
C HIS A 224 -23.85 -13.94 57.74
N LEU A 225 -22.72 -14.64 57.93
CA LEU A 225 -22.03 -15.45 56.93
C LEU A 225 -22.75 -16.79 56.73
N GLU A 226 -22.72 -17.33 55.51
CA GLU A 226 -22.23 -18.66 55.07
C GLU A 226 -22.81 -19.01 53.68
N LYS A 227 -21.96 -19.24 52.66
CA LYS A 227 -21.44 -20.55 52.21
C LYS A 227 -22.54 -21.56 51.86
N GLU A 228 -22.74 -21.83 50.59
CA GLU A 228 -22.18 -22.98 49.83
C GLU A 228 -22.18 -22.66 48.33
#